data_AF-A0A7S4BMT6-F1
#
_entry.id   AF-A0A7S4BMT6-F1
#
_cell.length_a   1.000
_cell.length_b   1.000
_cell.length_c   1.000
_cell.angle_alpha   90.00
_cell.angle_beta   90.00
_cell.angle_gamma   90.00
#
_symmetry.space_group_name_H-M   'P 1'
#
loop_
_entity.id
_entity.type
_entity.pdbx_description
1 polymer ?
#
loop_
_entity_poly.entity_id
_entity_poly.type
_entity_poly.pdbx_seq_one_letter_code
_entity_poly.pdbx_strand_id
1 'polypeptide(L)'
;PPVSSLNPAATVATAAAAIDAAAGDAAAGIPTDVNAQLATAAFEREPLSARDVVLLRAHTFSRSSPDQRIGQELLNAFFAGNASQSAGQNESGMIVPSSKGPVDTKKIFLVGPPFTGALAFLRDLPLVPRTAAELGVSAFYDMLTSRDMLSRLKLDKLLEMFRLQIFEHSEVVRIISWFQNSQKHLLTNPKDDERFRKSVRFNVCLKDAPRASADRKESDLAEGDAISAGRSPSSDDVLVKSLFDMAHQPLGAFRIPPQLPTTQTTLPLAIAKPLGASFLKEYLNLSPLTFSEWWKHANIAGCAEAPACAPHLLRLAAEHLDFLSPKEQEAALSWMRKRRCIPVAAADARACAAQRRAAADASAGVADGSGTCGGASRGDAKTADGDGGSCGSNIGGGGGGGGHGSDGSDADCDSHSDCGLNMIKPEVAYLKTELLDPLRALQLPCAKGLDSVPAEFLKRLGVRVRPPLRLVLDKLETLKWSYCKLVRYLVLAERSGAVLKEAEWTSLNDVAIGSCLAPKGLLATHGGNNGLGQGWGSCG
;
A
#
# COMPACT_ATOMS: atom_id res chain seq x y z
N PRO A 1 -35.77 -53.82 -50.82
CA PRO A 1 -36.06 -52.74 -51.77
C PRO A 1 -37.46 -52.12 -51.55
N PRO A 2 -37.67 -50.79 -51.67
CA PRO A 2 -36.71 -49.70 -51.42
C PRO A 2 -37.31 -48.45 -50.68
N VAL A 3 -36.39 -47.60 -50.18
CA VAL A 3 -36.39 -46.14 -49.85
C VAL A 3 -37.55 -45.44 -49.11
N SER A 4 -37.22 -44.79 -47.98
CA SER A 4 -37.32 -43.32 -47.89
C SER A 4 -36.37 -42.74 -46.84
N SER A 5 -35.48 -41.89 -47.35
CA SER A 5 -34.45 -41.10 -46.70
C SER A 5 -35.03 -39.92 -45.94
N LEU A 6 -34.72 -39.78 -44.65
CA LEU A 6 -34.88 -38.53 -43.90
C LEU A 6 -33.55 -37.78 -43.87
N ASN A 7 -33.65 -36.52 -44.26
CA ASN A 7 -32.57 -35.59 -44.56
C ASN A 7 -32.03 -34.96 -43.25
N PRO A 8 -30.74 -35.08 -42.90
CA PRO A 8 -30.20 -34.56 -41.63
C PRO A 8 -29.94 -33.04 -41.61
N ALA A 9 -30.36 -32.30 -42.65
CA ALA A 9 -30.17 -30.85 -42.76
C ALA A 9 -31.22 -30.02 -42.00
N ALA A 10 -32.35 -30.60 -41.57
CA ALA A 10 -33.46 -29.87 -40.96
C ALA A 10 -33.35 -29.71 -39.42
N THR A 11 -32.52 -30.51 -38.76
CA THR A 11 -32.35 -30.49 -37.29
C THR A 11 -31.30 -29.50 -36.78
N VAL A 12 -30.49 -28.93 -37.67
CA VAL A 12 -29.47 -27.92 -37.31
C VAL A 12 -30.01 -26.49 -37.39
N ALA A 13 -31.06 -26.25 -38.20
CA ALA A 13 -31.68 -24.92 -38.32
C ALA A 13 -32.63 -24.58 -37.15
N THR A 14 -33.25 -25.57 -36.51
CA THR A 14 -34.17 -25.38 -35.37
C THR A 14 -33.46 -25.22 -34.02
N ALA A 15 -32.19 -25.62 -33.90
CA ALA A 15 -31.39 -25.40 -32.69
C ALA A 15 -30.77 -23.99 -32.63
N ALA A 16 -30.56 -23.33 -33.78
CA ALA A 16 -30.03 -21.97 -33.84
C ALA A 16 -31.09 -20.90 -33.51
N ALA A 17 -32.37 -21.15 -33.79
CA ALA A 17 -33.46 -20.21 -33.50
C ALA A 17 -33.91 -20.23 -32.01
N ALA A 18 -33.57 -21.28 -31.25
CA ALA A 18 -33.92 -21.39 -29.84
C ALA A 18 -32.95 -20.65 -28.89
N ILE A 19 -31.77 -20.24 -29.39
CA ILE A 19 -30.74 -19.56 -28.59
C ILE A 19 -30.94 -18.03 -28.60
N ASP A 20 -31.55 -17.45 -29.63
CA ASP A 20 -31.88 -16.01 -29.69
C ASP A 20 -33.14 -15.62 -28.89
N ALA A 21 -33.98 -16.58 -28.49
CA ALA A 21 -35.22 -16.32 -27.75
C ALA A 21 -35.06 -16.32 -26.21
N ALA A 22 -33.89 -16.67 -25.68
CA ALA A 22 -33.63 -16.77 -24.23
C ALA A 22 -32.84 -15.58 -23.66
N ALA A 23 -32.57 -14.54 -24.46
CA ALA A 23 -31.79 -13.36 -24.06
C ALA A 23 -32.62 -12.13 -23.64
N GLY A 24 -33.94 -12.29 -23.46
CA GLY A 24 -34.83 -11.23 -22.96
C GLY A 24 -35.56 -11.71 -21.70
N ASP A 25 -35.43 -10.94 -20.62
CA ASP A 25 -36.10 -11.06 -19.31
C ASP A 25 -35.39 -11.88 -18.22
N ALA A 26 -34.44 -11.22 -17.54
CA ALA A 26 -34.22 -11.36 -16.09
C ALA A 26 -33.29 -10.24 -15.57
N ALA A 27 -33.82 -9.04 -15.37
CA ALA A 27 -33.12 -7.97 -14.65
C ALA A 27 -33.98 -7.46 -13.49
N ALA A 28 -33.88 -8.12 -12.33
CA ALA A 28 -34.36 -7.59 -11.06
C ALA A 28 -33.52 -8.13 -9.88
N GLY A 29 -32.69 -7.24 -9.32
CA GLY A 29 -32.20 -7.27 -7.93
C GLY A 29 -31.27 -8.41 -7.53
N ILE A 30 -29.96 -8.26 -7.74
CA ILE A 30 -28.93 -9.08 -7.08
C ILE A 30 -28.10 -8.19 -6.13
N PRO A 31 -27.88 -8.61 -4.86
CA PRO A 31 -27.12 -7.84 -3.89
C PRO A 31 -25.64 -7.72 -4.28
N THR A 32 -25.08 -6.55 -4.01
CA THR A 32 -23.74 -6.06 -4.41
C THR A 32 -22.55 -6.89 -3.92
N ASP A 33 -22.77 -7.91 -3.08
CA ASP A 33 -21.72 -8.80 -2.56
C ASP A 33 -21.37 -9.98 -3.48
N VAL A 34 -22.19 -10.25 -4.51
CA VAL A 34 -21.94 -11.34 -5.48
C VAL A 34 -20.97 -10.91 -6.59
N ASN A 35 -20.80 -9.61 -6.84
CA ASN A 35 -19.90 -9.11 -7.89
C ASN A 35 -18.42 -9.25 -7.53
N ALA A 36 -18.05 -9.29 -6.25
CA ALA A 36 -16.67 -9.59 -5.84
C ALA A 36 -16.30 -11.07 -6.10
N GLN A 37 -17.27 -11.99 -6.02
CA GLN A 37 -17.09 -13.41 -6.33
C GLN A 37 -17.17 -13.70 -7.85
N LEU A 38 -17.97 -12.94 -8.60
CA LEU A 38 -18.02 -13.03 -10.07
C LEU A 38 -16.78 -12.41 -10.75
N ALA A 39 -16.19 -11.36 -10.17
CA ALA A 39 -14.95 -10.78 -10.70
C ALA A 39 -13.72 -11.70 -10.50
N THR A 40 -13.75 -12.60 -9.51
CA THR A 40 -12.73 -13.65 -9.35
C THR A 40 -12.98 -14.86 -10.27
N ALA A 41 -14.21 -15.07 -10.74
CA ALA A 41 -14.56 -16.14 -11.69
C ALA A 41 -14.34 -15.74 -13.16
N ALA A 42 -14.49 -14.46 -13.53
CA ALA A 42 -14.36 -14.00 -14.91
C ALA A 42 -12.92 -14.02 -15.47
N PHE A 43 -11.90 -14.16 -14.62
CA PHE A 43 -10.49 -14.31 -15.03
C PHE A 43 -10.04 -15.77 -15.13
N GLU A 44 -10.95 -16.73 -14.96
CA GLU A 44 -10.71 -18.12 -15.34
C GLU A 44 -10.66 -18.21 -16.87
N ARG A 45 -9.46 -17.94 -17.41
CA ARG A 45 -8.92 -18.34 -18.73
C ARG A 45 -10.01 -18.80 -19.70
N GLU A 46 -10.38 -17.93 -20.64
CA GLU A 46 -11.39 -18.21 -21.68
C GLU A 46 -11.40 -19.69 -22.08
N PRO A 47 -12.53 -20.40 -21.87
CA PRO A 47 -12.63 -21.77 -22.32
C PRO A 47 -12.30 -21.79 -23.83
N LEU A 48 -11.57 -22.83 -24.27
CA LEU A 48 -11.36 -23.12 -25.69
C LEU A 48 -12.65 -22.81 -26.45
N SER A 49 -12.58 -21.94 -27.46
CA SER A 49 -13.79 -21.54 -28.17
C SER A 49 -14.48 -22.78 -28.70
N ALA A 50 -15.82 -22.79 -28.77
CA ALA A 50 -16.55 -23.94 -29.28
C ALA A 50 -16.06 -24.38 -30.67
N ARG A 51 -15.59 -23.42 -31.47
CA ARG A 51 -14.94 -23.65 -32.76
C ARG A 51 -13.62 -24.42 -32.61
N ASP A 52 -12.75 -24.01 -31.71
CA ASP A 52 -11.47 -24.69 -31.45
C ASP A 52 -11.70 -26.12 -30.97
N VAL A 53 -12.69 -26.34 -30.11
CA VAL A 53 -13.05 -27.68 -29.64
C VAL A 53 -13.46 -28.59 -30.79
N VAL A 54 -14.32 -28.10 -31.69
CA VAL A 54 -14.75 -28.87 -32.87
C VAL A 54 -13.57 -29.20 -33.77
N LEU A 55 -12.69 -28.23 -34.04
CA LEU A 55 -11.49 -28.43 -34.84
C LEU A 55 -10.57 -29.47 -34.21
N LEU A 56 -10.23 -29.31 -32.93
CA LEU A 56 -9.32 -30.23 -32.23
C LEU A 56 -9.91 -31.65 -32.13
N ARG A 57 -11.23 -31.78 -31.90
CA ARG A 57 -11.91 -33.08 -31.92
C ARG A 57 -11.83 -33.73 -33.29
N ALA A 58 -12.01 -32.98 -34.38
CA ALA A 58 -11.91 -33.50 -35.74
C ALA A 58 -10.53 -34.10 -36.03
N HIS A 59 -9.47 -33.54 -35.44
CA HIS A 59 -8.10 -34.02 -35.57
C HIS A 59 -7.73 -35.20 -34.66
N THR A 60 -8.68 -35.75 -33.88
CA THR A 60 -8.45 -36.99 -33.12
C THR A 60 -8.65 -38.26 -33.94
N PHE A 61 -9.23 -38.18 -35.15
CA PHE A 61 -9.47 -39.27 -36.12
C PHE A 61 -10.13 -40.56 -35.56
N SER A 62 -10.63 -40.53 -34.33
CA SER A 62 -10.98 -41.71 -33.52
C SER A 62 -12.38 -42.28 -33.83
N ARG A 63 -13.25 -41.53 -34.53
CA ARG A 63 -14.61 -41.96 -34.87
C ARG A 63 -14.92 -42.04 -36.37
N SER A 64 -14.12 -41.41 -37.22
CA SER A 64 -14.42 -41.22 -38.65
C SER A 64 -13.76 -42.24 -39.57
N SER A 65 -12.82 -43.05 -39.06
CA SER A 65 -12.08 -44.05 -39.85
C SER A 65 -12.58 -45.46 -39.51
N PRO A 66 -13.14 -46.24 -40.46
CA PRO A 66 -13.52 -47.63 -40.19
C PRO A 66 -12.30 -48.55 -40.00
N ASP A 67 -11.10 -48.13 -40.39
CA ASP A 67 -9.85 -48.85 -40.19
C ASP A 67 -8.84 -48.00 -39.40
N GLN A 68 -8.35 -48.55 -38.29
CA GLN A 68 -7.36 -47.93 -37.41
C GLN A 68 -6.05 -47.61 -38.14
N ARG A 69 -5.67 -48.41 -39.14
CA ARG A 69 -4.46 -48.18 -39.94
C ARG A 69 -4.54 -46.89 -40.75
N ILE A 70 -5.69 -46.66 -41.40
CA ILE A 70 -5.91 -45.45 -42.22
C ILE A 70 -5.90 -44.21 -41.33
N GLY A 71 -6.54 -44.28 -40.16
CA GLY A 71 -6.50 -43.20 -39.18
C GLY A 71 -5.08 -42.86 -38.74
N GLN A 72 -4.24 -43.87 -38.50
CA GLN A 72 -2.84 -43.67 -38.11
C GLN A 72 -1.98 -43.06 -39.23
N GLU A 73 -2.19 -43.47 -40.49
CA GLU A 73 -1.49 -42.87 -41.63
C GLU A 73 -1.89 -41.41 -41.89
N LEU A 74 -3.19 -41.09 -41.79
CA LEU A 74 -3.66 -39.70 -41.89
C LEU A 74 -3.08 -38.83 -40.78
N LEU A 75 -3.02 -39.37 -39.55
CA LEU A 75 -2.36 -38.71 -38.44
C LEU A 75 -0.86 -38.51 -38.74
N ASN A 76 -0.14 -39.53 -39.22
CA ASN A 76 1.27 -39.39 -39.59
C ASN A 76 1.47 -38.32 -40.67
N ALA A 77 0.63 -38.31 -41.71
CA ALA A 77 0.69 -37.34 -42.80
C ALA A 77 0.41 -35.91 -42.33
N PHE A 78 -0.59 -35.70 -41.47
CA PHE A 78 -0.90 -34.39 -40.89
C PHE A 78 0.30 -33.80 -40.15
N PHE A 79 0.93 -34.59 -39.29
CA PHE A 79 2.07 -34.14 -38.51
C PHE A 79 3.37 -34.03 -39.33
N ALA A 80 3.57 -34.90 -40.32
CA ALA A 80 4.69 -34.81 -41.25
C ALA A 80 4.61 -33.57 -42.14
N GLY A 81 3.40 -33.21 -42.61
CA GLY A 81 3.15 -31.99 -43.36
C GLY A 81 3.53 -30.74 -42.57
N ASN A 82 3.11 -30.67 -41.31
CA ASN A 82 3.44 -29.56 -40.41
C ASN A 82 4.94 -29.53 -40.04
N ALA A 83 5.59 -30.69 -39.91
CA ALA A 83 7.03 -30.75 -39.68
C ALA A 83 7.83 -30.23 -40.88
N SER A 84 7.42 -30.57 -42.11
CA SER A 84 8.13 -30.18 -43.33
C SER A 84 8.10 -28.67 -43.62
N GLN A 85 7.00 -27.98 -43.28
CA GLN A 85 6.88 -26.53 -43.45
C GLN A 85 7.80 -25.76 -42.50
N SER A 86 8.19 -26.35 -41.37
CA SER A 86 9.08 -25.71 -40.38
C SER A 86 10.58 -25.83 -40.71
N ALA A 87 10.97 -26.70 -41.64
CA ALA A 87 12.36 -27.00 -41.94
C ALA A 87 13.10 -25.90 -42.74
N GLY A 88 12.36 -24.95 -43.33
CA GLY A 88 12.94 -23.93 -44.22
C GLY A 88 13.24 -22.58 -43.58
N GLN A 89 12.52 -22.18 -42.53
CA GLN A 89 12.74 -20.90 -41.85
C GLN A 89 12.39 -21.04 -40.35
N ASN A 90 13.44 -20.95 -39.52
CA ASN A 90 13.41 -20.70 -38.07
C ASN A 90 12.34 -21.45 -37.27
N GLU A 91 12.67 -22.66 -36.81
CA GLU A 91 12.16 -23.39 -35.61
C GLU A 91 10.65 -23.32 -35.27
N SER A 92 9.80 -22.92 -36.20
CA SER A 92 8.40 -22.63 -35.93
C SER A 92 7.65 -23.94 -35.85
N GLY A 93 7.44 -24.45 -34.64
CA GLY A 93 6.64 -25.65 -34.42
C GLY A 93 5.16 -25.39 -34.71
N MET A 94 4.38 -26.48 -34.67
CA MET A 94 2.95 -26.44 -34.94
C MET A 94 2.25 -25.50 -33.95
N ILE A 95 1.38 -24.61 -34.42
CA ILE A 95 0.63 -23.70 -33.55
C ILE A 95 -0.60 -24.45 -33.02
N VAL A 96 -0.74 -24.51 -31.70
CA VAL A 96 -1.84 -25.21 -31.00
C VAL A 96 -2.45 -24.26 -29.97
N PRO A 97 -3.77 -24.30 -29.76
CA PRO A 97 -4.39 -23.52 -28.70
C PRO A 97 -3.87 -23.97 -27.31
N SER A 98 -3.49 -22.98 -26.51
CA SER A 98 -3.02 -23.11 -25.14
C SER A 98 -3.87 -22.25 -24.20
N SER A 99 -3.59 -22.29 -22.90
CA SER A 99 -4.22 -21.39 -21.93
C SER A 99 -3.96 -19.89 -22.17
N LYS A 100 -3.07 -19.54 -23.10
CA LYS A 100 -2.76 -18.17 -23.55
C LYS A 100 -3.26 -17.88 -24.97
N GLY A 101 -4.06 -18.78 -25.55
CA GLY A 101 -4.39 -18.75 -26.98
C GLY A 101 -3.39 -19.54 -27.83
N PRO A 102 -3.34 -19.30 -29.15
CA PRO A 102 -2.54 -20.09 -30.09
C PRO A 102 -1.04 -19.85 -29.89
N VAL A 103 -0.31 -20.91 -29.54
CA VAL A 103 1.13 -20.88 -29.26
C VAL A 103 1.79 -22.10 -29.92
N ASP A 104 3.07 -21.97 -30.28
CA ASP A 104 3.87 -23.10 -30.76
C ASP A 104 3.90 -24.24 -29.73
N THR A 105 3.60 -25.47 -30.18
CA THR A 105 3.70 -26.73 -29.42
C THR A 105 4.92 -26.83 -28.52
N LYS A 106 6.12 -26.44 -28.99
CA LYS A 106 7.35 -26.54 -28.20
C LYS A 106 7.34 -25.63 -26.97
N LYS A 107 6.61 -24.51 -27.04
CA LYS A 107 6.44 -23.55 -25.96
C LYS A 107 5.31 -23.94 -25.03
N ILE A 108 4.40 -24.84 -25.42
CA ILE A 108 3.30 -25.31 -24.56
C ILE A 108 3.84 -26.36 -23.59
N PHE A 109 3.56 -26.15 -22.31
CA PHE A 109 4.04 -27.04 -21.27
C PHE A 109 2.98 -28.05 -20.83
N LEU A 110 3.38 -29.32 -20.82
CA LEU A 110 2.61 -30.36 -20.16
C LEU A 110 2.88 -30.30 -18.65
N VAL A 111 1.78 -30.21 -17.91
CA VAL A 111 1.78 -30.12 -16.45
C VAL A 111 1.12 -31.36 -15.91
N GLY A 112 1.82 -32.08 -15.03
CA GLY A 112 1.27 -33.30 -14.43
C GLY A 112 -0.03 -33.02 -13.66
N PRO A 113 -0.93 -34.01 -13.50
CA PRO A 113 -2.20 -33.86 -12.78
C PRO A 113 -2.12 -33.10 -11.43
N PRO A 114 -1.12 -33.33 -10.56
CA PRO A 114 -1.03 -32.62 -9.27
C PRO A 114 -0.69 -31.13 -9.42
N PHE A 115 -0.14 -30.73 -10.56
CA PHE A 115 0.33 -29.38 -10.85
C PHE A 115 -0.71 -28.56 -11.64
N THR A 116 -1.63 -29.23 -12.34
CA THR A 116 -2.59 -28.60 -13.24
C THR A 116 -3.48 -27.59 -12.51
N GLY A 117 -3.94 -27.96 -11.31
CA GLY A 117 -4.78 -27.15 -10.39
C GLY A 117 -4.06 -25.94 -9.78
N ALA A 118 -2.77 -26.09 -9.50
CA ALA A 118 -2.01 -25.07 -8.82
C ALA A 118 -1.48 -24.00 -9.78
N LEU A 119 -0.90 -24.38 -10.92
CA LEU A 119 -0.14 -23.46 -11.76
C LEU A 119 -1.01 -22.59 -12.71
N ALA A 120 -2.33 -22.64 -12.60
CA ALA A 120 -3.18 -21.85 -13.50
C ALA A 120 -3.19 -20.35 -13.22
N PHE A 121 -2.76 -19.90 -12.03
CA PHE A 121 -2.59 -18.46 -11.81
C PHE A 121 -1.36 -17.91 -12.56
N LEU A 122 -0.45 -18.76 -13.07
CA LEU A 122 0.65 -18.31 -13.90
C LEU A 122 0.13 -17.85 -15.26
N ARG A 123 -0.19 -16.56 -15.34
CA ARG A 123 -0.67 -15.90 -16.55
C ARG A 123 0.33 -16.08 -17.69
N ASP A 124 1.63 -16.15 -17.36
CA ASP A 124 2.73 -16.23 -18.31
C ASP A 124 3.12 -17.62 -18.83
N LEU A 125 2.56 -18.67 -18.24
CA LEU A 125 2.84 -20.04 -18.68
C LEU A 125 1.78 -20.52 -19.69
N PRO A 126 2.14 -20.75 -20.97
CA PRO A 126 1.25 -21.45 -21.90
C PRO A 126 1.13 -22.91 -21.47
N LEU A 127 -0.03 -23.25 -20.90
CA LEU A 127 -0.35 -24.59 -20.43
C LEU A 127 -1.37 -25.24 -21.36
N VAL A 128 -1.41 -26.58 -21.34
CA VAL A 128 -2.53 -27.32 -21.90
C VAL A 128 -3.82 -26.86 -21.19
N PRO A 129 -4.87 -26.42 -21.91
CA PRO A 129 -6.11 -25.96 -21.31
C PRO A 129 -6.73 -27.05 -20.43
N ARG A 130 -7.18 -26.69 -19.23
CA ARG A 130 -7.84 -27.65 -18.30
C ARG A 130 -9.12 -28.22 -18.90
N THR A 131 -9.84 -27.37 -19.60
CA THR A 131 -11.08 -27.72 -20.29
C THR A 131 -10.86 -28.73 -21.42
N ALA A 132 -9.62 -29.01 -21.85
CA ALA A 132 -9.35 -30.01 -22.87
C ALA A 132 -9.88 -31.41 -22.48
N ALA A 133 -9.80 -31.79 -21.21
CA ALA A 133 -10.34 -33.08 -20.74
C ALA A 133 -11.88 -33.09 -20.74
N GLU A 134 -12.49 -32.06 -20.17
CA GLU A 134 -13.95 -31.90 -20.09
C GLU A 134 -14.60 -31.79 -21.47
N LEU A 135 -13.91 -31.14 -22.39
CA LEU A 135 -14.33 -30.94 -23.77
C LEU A 135 -13.92 -32.14 -24.66
N GLY A 136 -13.44 -33.26 -24.12
CA GLY A 136 -13.14 -34.46 -24.90
C GLY A 136 -12.04 -34.28 -25.96
N VAL A 137 -11.11 -33.35 -25.71
CA VAL A 137 -9.97 -33.01 -26.57
C VAL A 137 -8.66 -33.59 -26.01
N SER A 138 -8.67 -34.23 -24.83
CA SER A 138 -7.47 -34.78 -24.19
C SER A 138 -6.67 -35.69 -25.11
N ALA A 139 -7.35 -36.55 -25.89
CA ALA A 139 -6.71 -37.47 -26.83
C ALA A 139 -5.79 -36.77 -27.83
N PHE A 140 -6.12 -35.54 -28.25
CA PHE A 140 -5.26 -34.75 -29.13
C PHE A 140 -3.95 -34.37 -28.43
N TYR A 141 -4.02 -33.82 -27.22
CA TYR A 141 -2.83 -33.45 -26.44
C TYR A 141 -2.02 -34.67 -25.99
N ASP A 142 -2.67 -35.81 -25.76
CA ASP A 142 -1.99 -37.08 -25.48
C ASP A 142 -1.16 -37.56 -26.69
N MET A 143 -1.68 -37.38 -27.91
CA MET A 143 -0.93 -37.64 -29.15
C MET A 143 0.23 -36.66 -29.35
N LEU A 144 0.07 -35.38 -29.02
CA LEU A 144 1.19 -34.43 -29.04
C LEU A 144 2.27 -34.80 -28.03
N THR A 145 1.85 -35.30 -26.87
CA THR A 145 2.75 -35.76 -25.81
C THR A 145 3.50 -37.03 -26.22
N SER A 146 2.84 -37.99 -26.85
CA SER A 146 3.48 -39.25 -27.30
C SER A 146 4.50 -39.04 -28.42
N ARG A 147 4.41 -37.92 -29.14
CA ARG A 147 5.36 -37.49 -30.18
C ARG A 147 6.42 -36.50 -29.70
N ASP A 148 6.50 -36.25 -28.39
CA ASP A 148 7.45 -35.32 -27.77
C ASP A 148 7.37 -33.89 -28.35
N MET A 149 6.19 -33.49 -28.83
CA MET A 149 5.96 -32.14 -29.36
C MET A 149 5.67 -31.12 -28.25
N LEU A 150 5.16 -31.59 -27.10
CA LEU A 150 4.92 -30.77 -25.92
C LEU A 150 6.08 -30.89 -24.95
N SER A 151 6.60 -29.74 -24.51
CA SER A 151 7.66 -29.70 -23.52
C SER A 151 7.11 -30.08 -22.14
N ARG A 152 7.76 -31.03 -21.43
CA ARG A 152 7.46 -31.22 -20.01
C ARG A 152 7.99 -30.02 -19.22
N LEU A 153 7.16 -29.46 -18.33
CA LEU A 153 7.58 -28.36 -17.47
C LEU A 153 8.69 -28.82 -16.51
N LYS A 154 9.93 -28.42 -16.79
CA LYS A 154 11.06 -28.65 -15.88
C LYS A 154 10.99 -27.69 -14.70
N LEU A 155 11.38 -28.17 -13.52
CA LEU A 155 11.42 -27.35 -12.30
C LEU A 155 12.30 -26.10 -12.50
N ASP A 156 13.45 -26.22 -13.15
CA ASP A 156 14.35 -25.09 -13.38
C ASP A 156 13.68 -23.95 -14.15
N LYS A 157 12.88 -24.28 -15.18
CA LYS A 157 12.16 -23.27 -15.96
C LYS A 157 11.05 -22.62 -15.14
N LEU A 158 10.34 -23.42 -14.33
CA LEU A 158 9.33 -22.89 -13.40
C LEU A 158 9.94 -21.92 -12.38
N LEU A 159 11.08 -22.28 -11.78
CA LEU A 159 11.81 -21.43 -10.85
C LEU A 159 12.33 -20.15 -11.53
N GLU A 160 12.82 -20.25 -12.77
CA GLU A 160 13.23 -19.09 -13.57
C GLU A 160 12.06 -18.12 -13.77
N MET A 161 10.87 -18.63 -14.08
CA MET A 161 9.70 -17.77 -14.22
C MET A 161 9.25 -17.15 -12.90
N PHE A 162 9.27 -17.91 -11.79
CA PHE A 162 8.98 -17.36 -10.46
C PHE A 162 9.93 -16.21 -10.07
N ARG A 163 11.16 -16.20 -10.60
CA ARG A 163 12.09 -15.09 -10.37
C ARG A 163 11.77 -13.85 -11.20
N LEU A 164 11.25 -14.04 -12.42
CA LEU A 164 10.99 -12.95 -13.37
C LEU A 164 9.64 -12.28 -13.15
N GLN A 165 8.65 -13.03 -12.66
CA GLN A 165 7.28 -12.56 -12.50
C GLN A 165 7.07 -11.84 -11.16
N ILE A 166 6.16 -10.86 -11.19
CA ILE A 166 5.64 -10.18 -10.00
C ILE A 166 4.32 -10.82 -9.63
N PHE A 167 4.18 -11.25 -8.38
CA PHE A 167 3.03 -11.98 -7.89
C PHE A 167 2.19 -11.11 -6.97
N GLU A 168 0.87 -11.28 -7.06
CA GLU A 168 -0.05 -10.76 -6.07
C GLU A 168 0.01 -11.60 -4.77
N HIS A 169 -0.43 -11.04 -3.65
CA HIS A 169 -0.43 -11.74 -2.36
C HIS A 169 -1.15 -13.11 -2.43
N SER A 170 -2.29 -13.17 -3.13
CA SER A 170 -3.10 -14.38 -3.29
C SER A 170 -2.37 -15.46 -4.12
N GLU A 171 -1.62 -15.04 -5.15
CA GLU A 171 -0.83 -15.92 -6.01
C GLU A 171 0.35 -16.52 -5.23
N VAL A 172 1.03 -15.72 -4.39
CA VAL A 172 2.10 -16.22 -3.51
C VAL A 172 1.59 -17.29 -2.55
N VAL A 173 0.42 -17.08 -1.93
CA VAL A 173 -0.21 -18.09 -1.06
C VAL A 173 -0.49 -19.37 -1.83
N ARG A 174 -1.00 -19.27 -3.07
CA ARG A 174 -1.25 -20.42 -3.94
C ARG A 174 0.05 -21.16 -4.30
N ILE A 175 1.13 -20.44 -4.61
CA ILE A 175 2.46 -21.02 -4.90
C ILE A 175 2.97 -21.80 -3.69
N ILE A 176 2.92 -21.21 -2.50
CA ILE A 176 3.46 -21.84 -1.28
C ILE A 176 2.60 -23.06 -0.90
N SER A 177 1.27 -22.94 -0.97
CA SER A 177 0.34 -24.05 -0.70
C SER A 177 0.53 -25.19 -1.71
N TRP A 178 0.78 -24.84 -2.98
CA TRP A 178 1.11 -25.82 -4.00
C TRP A 178 2.43 -26.53 -3.72
N PHE A 179 3.46 -25.78 -3.34
CA PHE A 179 4.76 -26.33 -3.02
C PHE A 179 4.65 -27.35 -1.89
N GLN A 180 3.86 -27.05 -0.85
CA GLN A 180 3.54 -27.98 0.23
C GLN A 180 2.92 -29.28 -0.28
N ASN A 181 1.88 -29.18 -1.10
CA ASN A 181 1.20 -30.35 -1.64
C ASN A 181 2.14 -31.16 -2.55
N SER A 182 3.05 -30.50 -3.25
CA SER A 182 4.03 -31.13 -4.14
C SER A 182 5.15 -31.83 -3.39
N GLN A 183 5.59 -31.30 -2.24
CA GLN A 183 6.56 -31.95 -1.35
C GLN A 183 6.06 -33.32 -0.86
N LYS A 184 4.75 -33.46 -0.61
CA LYS A 184 4.16 -34.74 -0.20
C LYS A 184 4.25 -35.83 -1.27
N HIS A 185 4.36 -35.45 -2.55
CA HIS A 185 4.15 -36.38 -3.66
C HIS A 185 5.33 -36.51 -4.62
N LEU A 186 6.16 -35.47 -4.82
CA LEU A 186 6.98 -35.36 -6.04
C LEU A 186 8.38 -34.75 -5.85
N LEU A 187 8.57 -33.85 -4.88
CA LEU A 187 9.87 -33.24 -4.61
C LEU A 187 10.62 -34.02 -3.51
N THR A 188 10.98 -35.27 -3.79
CA THR A 188 11.72 -36.09 -2.81
C THR A 188 13.20 -35.70 -2.70
N ASN A 189 13.73 -34.90 -3.62
CA ASN A 189 15.12 -34.48 -3.61
C ASN A 189 15.29 -33.21 -2.75
N PRO A 190 16.01 -33.27 -1.62
CA PRO A 190 16.21 -32.12 -0.73
C PRO A 190 16.94 -30.96 -1.44
N LYS A 191 17.70 -31.23 -2.50
CA LYS A 191 18.36 -30.18 -3.31
C LYS A 191 17.35 -29.30 -4.05
N ASP A 192 16.24 -29.89 -4.50
CA ASP A 192 15.21 -29.16 -5.25
C ASP A 192 14.35 -28.31 -4.32
N ASP A 193 14.15 -28.76 -3.07
CA ASP A 193 13.57 -27.95 -2.00
C ASP A 193 14.45 -26.73 -1.67
N GLU A 194 15.74 -26.95 -1.43
CA GLU A 194 16.68 -25.85 -1.15
C GLU A 194 16.77 -24.86 -2.32
N ARG A 195 16.79 -25.37 -3.56
CA ARG A 195 16.74 -24.54 -4.78
C ARG A 195 15.44 -23.73 -4.85
N PHE A 196 14.29 -24.32 -4.57
CA PHE A 196 13.03 -23.59 -4.54
C PHE A 196 13.09 -22.48 -3.50
N ARG A 197 13.45 -22.77 -2.25
CA ARG A 197 13.57 -21.77 -1.17
C ARG A 197 14.51 -20.60 -1.55
N LYS A 198 15.65 -20.89 -2.18
CA LYS A 198 16.60 -19.86 -2.65
C LYS A 198 16.12 -19.07 -3.86
N SER A 199 15.31 -19.68 -4.71
CA SER A 199 14.84 -19.09 -5.98
C SER A 199 13.60 -18.24 -5.80
N VAL A 200 12.80 -18.58 -4.81
CA VAL A 200 11.53 -17.95 -4.52
C VAL A 200 11.79 -16.68 -3.74
N ARG A 201 12.19 -15.65 -4.49
CA ARG A 201 12.11 -14.27 -4.05
C ARG A 201 10.88 -13.70 -4.72
N PHE A 202 9.78 -13.64 -3.98
CA PHE A 202 8.57 -13.08 -4.53
C PHE A 202 8.75 -11.57 -4.68
N ASN A 203 8.61 -11.07 -5.89
CA ASN A 203 8.31 -9.66 -6.08
C ASN A 203 6.82 -9.51 -5.75
N VAL A 204 6.50 -9.02 -4.56
CA VAL A 204 5.10 -8.82 -4.18
C VAL A 204 4.70 -7.41 -4.52
N CYS A 205 3.63 -7.27 -5.31
CA CYS A 205 3.04 -5.96 -5.52
C CYS A 205 2.27 -5.56 -4.25
N LEU A 206 2.79 -4.61 -3.48
CA LEU A 206 2.09 -3.99 -2.35
C LEU A 206 1.05 -2.97 -2.87
N LYS A 207 0.13 -3.39 -3.73
CA LYS A 207 -0.95 -2.52 -4.21
C LYS A 207 -2.11 -2.39 -3.23
N ASP A 208 -2.16 -3.26 -2.21
CA ASP A 208 -3.29 -3.34 -1.29
C ASP A 208 -2.90 -2.95 0.14
N ALA A 209 -2.56 -1.68 0.36
CA ALA A 209 -3.05 -1.07 1.58
C ALA A 209 -4.44 -0.53 1.21
N PRO A 210 -5.55 -1.13 1.69
CA PRO A 210 -6.85 -0.48 1.54
C PRO A 210 -6.67 0.91 2.13
N ARG A 211 -6.70 1.93 1.27
CA ARG A 211 -6.87 3.32 1.73
C ARG A 211 -8.07 3.22 2.65
N ALA A 212 -7.81 3.39 3.95
CA ALA A 212 -8.86 3.33 4.96
C ALA A 212 -9.94 4.26 4.44
N SER A 213 -11.02 3.68 3.92
CA SER A 213 -12.17 4.41 3.43
C SER A 213 -12.71 5.08 4.67
N ALA A 214 -12.29 6.33 4.86
CA ALA A 214 -12.88 7.20 5.82
C ALA A 214 -14.38 7.13 5.57
N ASP A 215 -15.12 6.65 6.57
CA ASP A 215 -16.56 6.82 6.70
C ASP A 215 -16.86 8.31 6.51
N ARG A 216 -17.01 8.73 5.25
CA ARG A 216 -17.74 9.94 4.91
C ARG A 216 -19.18 9.59 5.13
N LYS A 217 -19.70 10.05 6.27
CA LYS A 217 -21.14 10.22 6.45
C LYS A 217 -21.65 11.05 5.27
N GLU A 218 -22.33 10.35 4.39
CA GLU A 218 -23.08 10.88 3.27
C GLU A 218 -24.34 11.53 3.86
N SER A 219 -24.25 12.84 4.10
CA SER A 219 -25.43 13.68 4.29
C SER A 219 -25.15 15.03 3.63
N ASP A 220 -26.01 15.35 2.67
CA ASP A 220 -26.32 16.67 2.14
C ASP A 220 -25.34 17.27 1.12
N LEU A 221 -25.57 16.99 -0.18
CA LEU A 221 -26.19 17.92 -1.14
C LEU A 221 -25.82 17.65 -2.61
N ALA A 222 -26.88 17.63 -3.42
CA ALA A 222 -27.04 18.13 -4.80
C ALA A 222 -26.37 17.43 -5.99
N GLU A 223 -27.27 17.05 -6.91
CA GLU A 223 -27.07 16.70 -8.32
C GLU A 223 -26.21 17.72 -9.08
N GLY A 224 -25.29 17.23 -9.91
CA GLY A 224 -24.55 18.05 -10.85
C GLY A 224 -23.45 17.30 -11.61
N ASP A 225 -23.78 16.87 -12.82
CA ASP A 225 -22.93 16.53 -13.96
C ASP A 225 -21.86 15.43 -13.87
N ALA A 226 -22.22 14.33 -14.54
CA ALA A 226 -21.35 13.27 -14.97
C ALA A 226 -20.47 13.68 -16.17
N ILE A 227 -19.15 13.78 -15.95
CA ILE A 227 -18.16 13.58 -17.01
C ILE A 227 -17.13 12.56 -16.52
N SER A 228 -17.33 11.33 -16.99
CA SER A 228 -16.44 10.19 -16.85
C SER A 228 -15.20 10.39 -17.71
N ALA A 229 -14.12 10.92 -17.14
CA ALA A 229 -12.80 10.87 -17.75
C ALA A 229 -12.01 9.71 -17.11
N GLY A 230 -11.82 8.65 -17.90
CA GLY A 230 -10.95 7.53 -17.56
C GLY A 230 -9.51 8.01 -17.35
N ARG A 231 -9.12 8.19 -16.09
CA ARG A 231 -7.71 8.28 -15.70
C ARG A 231 -7.15 6.87 -15.71
N SER A 232 -6.40 6.56 -16.76
CA SER A 232 -5.42 5.48 -16.75
C SER A 232 -4.50 5.66 -15.54
N PRO A 233 -4.25 4.62 -14.74
CA PRO A 233 -3.29 4.70 -13.64
C PRO A 233 -1.92 5.04 -14.24
N SER A 234 -1.38 6.21 -13.87
CA SER A 234 -0.03 6.64 -14.26
C SER A 234 0.97 5.56 -13.88
N SER A 235 1.83 5.16 -14.81
CA SER A 235 2.74 4.00 -14.68
C SER A 235 3.84 4.14 -13.63
N ASP A 236 3.86 5.23 -12.88
CA ASP A 236 4.90 5.55 -11.90
C ASP A 236 4.48 5.27 -10.45
N ASP A 237 3.31 4.66 -10.24
CA ASP A 237 2.94 4.14 -8.91
C ASP A 237 3.91 3.02 -8.51
N VAL A 238 4.82 3.41 -7.62
CA VAL A 238 6.05 2.75 -7.21
C VAL A 238 5.84 1.24 -7.03
N LEU A 239 6.26 0.51 -8.05
CA LEU A 239 6.42 -0.93 -8.03
C LEU A 239 7.59 -1.24 -7.09
N VAL A 240 7.35 -1.20 -5.78
CA VAL A 240 8.32 -1.61 -4.77
C VAL A 240 8.53 -3.10 -4.95
N LYS A 241 9.58 -3.47 -5.70
CA LYS A 241 10.12 -4.82 -5.73
C LYS A 241 10.75 -5.12 -4.38
N SER A 242 9.93 -5.39 -3.37
CA SER A 242 10.44 -6.03 -2.16
C SER A 242 10.75 -7.47 -2.52
N LEU A 243 12.05 -7.78 -2.62
CA LEU A 243 12.54 -9.15 -2.66
C LEU A 243 12.39 -9.71 -1.25
N PHE A 244 11.37 -10.53 -1.03
CA PHE A 244 11.20 -11.22 0.24
C PHE A 244 12.18 -12.39 0.30
N ASP A 245 13.09 -12.34 1.27
CA ASP A 245 13.86 -13.51 1.66
C ASP A 245 13.06 -14.26 2.74
N MET A 246 12.66 -15.50 2.49
CA MET A 246 11.85 -16.31 3.40
C MET A 246 12.71 -16.82 4.56
N ALA A 247 13.32 -15.93 5.32
CA ALA A 247 14.14 -16.29 6.49
C ALA A 247 13.33 -16.21 7.80
N HIS A 248 12.39 -15.26 7.90
CA HIS A 248 11.60 -15.07 9.11
C HIS A 248 10.08 -15.06 8.86
N GLN A 249 9.36 -15.65 9.80
CA GLN A 249 7.91 -15.59 9.86
C GLN A 249 7.50 -14.26 10.51
N PRO A 250 6.57 -13.48 9.94
CA PRO A 250 5.98 -12.32 10.60
C PRO A 250 5.14 -12.71 11.82
N LEU A 251 4.87 -14.01 12.00
CA LEU A 251 3.91 -14.53 12.95
C LEU A 251 4.58 -15.46 13.96
N GLY A 252 5.09 -14.84 15.02
CA GLY A 252 4.85 -15.33 16.37
C GLY A 252 3.54 -14.74 16.93
N ALA A 253 3.46 -14.54 18.25
CA ALA A 253 2.35 -13.81 18.91
C ALA A 253 2.36 -12.29 18.66
N PHE A 254 3.33 -11.79 17.89
CA PHE A 254 3.63 -10.37 17.71
C PHE A 254 2.91 -9.81 16.47
N ARG A 255 2.03 -8.83 16.64
CA ARG A 255 1.32 -8.16 15.53
C ARG A 255 1.96 -6.81 15.24
N ILE A 256 2.68 -6.70 14.13
CA ILE A 256 3.24 -5.43 13.65
C ILE A 256 2.12 -4.63 12.94
N PRO A 257 1.82 -3.39 13.37
CA PRO A 257 0.94 -2.50 12.63
C PRO A 257 1.44 -2.27 11.20
N PRO A 258 0.55 -2.22 10.19
CA PRO A 258 0.93 -2.11 8.78
C PRO A 258 1.71 -0.83 8.44
N GLN A 259 1.64 0.20 9.29
CA GLN A 259 2.38 1.45 9.15
C GLN A 259 3.87 1.30 9.47
N LEU A 260 4.26 0.27 10.23
CA LEU A 260 5.65 0.06 10.60
C LEU A 260 6.35 -0.80 9.55
N PRO A 261 7.62 -0.51 9.21
CA PRO A 261 8.34 -1.32 8.26
C PRO A 261 8.59 -2.71 8.85
N THR A 262 8.35 -3.68 7.98
CA THR A 262 8.72 -5.07 8.18
C THR A 262 10.10 -5.29 7.56
N THR A 263 10.90 -6.20 8.11
CA THR A 263 12.20 -6.50 7.51
C THR A 263 11.98 -7.09 6.11
N GLN A 264 12.90 -6.87 5.17
CA GLN A 264 12.83 -7.51 3.85
C GLN A 264 12.86 -9.05 3.94
N THR A 265 13.29 -9.57 5.09
CA THR A 265 13.35 -10.99 5.42
C THR A 265 12.09 -11.54 6.07
N THR A 266 11.04 -10.72 6.27
CA THR A 266 9.78 -11.14 6.89
C THR A 266 8.69 -11.33 5.86
N LEU A 267 8.05 -12.51 5.86
CA LEU A 267 6.88 -12.77 5.03
C LEU A 267 5.75 -11.77 5.39
N PRO A 268 4.98 -11.21 4.47
CA PRO A 268 3.84 -10.34 4.82
C PRO A 268 2.75 -11.10 5.59
N LEU A 269 2.10 -10.42 6.54
CA LEU A 269 1.02 -11.02 7.36
C LEU A 269 -0.14 -11.54 6.49
N ALA A 270 -0.46 -10.84 5.40
CA ALA A 270 -1.50 -11.23 4.45
C ALA A 270 -1.21 -12.59 3.79
N ILE A 271 0.07 -12.92 3.59
CA ILE A 271 0.50 -14.22 3.04
C ILE A 271 0.63 -15.27 4.14
N ALA A 272 1.11 -14.88 5.32
CA ALA A 272 1.33 -15.82 6.42
C ALA A 272 0.03 -16.34 7.05
N LYS A 273 -1.02 -15.50 7.14
CA LYS A 273 -2.29 -15.85 7.80
C LYS A 273 -3.01 -17.04 7.14
N PRO A 274 -3.18 -17.10 5.79
CA PRO A 274 -3.81 -18.25 5.14
C PRO A 274 -3.00 -19.55 5.23
N LEU A 275 -1.68 -19.45 5.33
CA LEU A 275 -0.79 -20.62 5.33
C LEU A 275 -0.77 -21.32 6.71
N GLY A 276 -0.98 -20.58 7.80
CA GLY A 276 -0.99 -21.10 9.16
C GLY A 276 0.40 -21.23 9.79
N ALA A 277 0.51 -20.95 11.09
CA ALA A 277 1.80 -20.88 11.78
C ALA A 277 2.53 -22.23 11.91
N SER A 278 1.77 -23.32 12.13
CA SER A 278 2.33 -24.68 12.18
C SER A 278 3.02 -25.04 10.86
N PHE A 279 2.34 -24.76 9.75
CA PHE A 279 2.86 -25.00 8.41
C PHE A 279 4.14 -24.22 8.13
N LEU A 280 4.13 -22.91 8.40
CA LEU A 280 5.29 -22.06 8.13
C LEU A 280 6.50 -22.50 8.98
N LYS A 281 6.28 -22.99 10.21
CA LYS A 281 7.34 -23.45 11.11
C LYS A 281 7.89 -24.81 10.67
N GLU A 282 7.02 -25.77 10.40
CA GLU A 282 7.40 -27.16 10.09
C GLU A 282 8.00 -27.30 8.69
N TYR A 283 7.42 -26.62 7.69
CA TYR A 283 7.79 -26.84 6.29
C TYR A 283 8.81 -25.82 5.79
N LEU A 284 8.60 -24.53 6.08
CA LEU A 284 9.52 -23.49 5.62
C LEU A 284 10.68 -23.24 6.58
N ASN A 285 10.70 -23.91 7.75
CA ASN A 285 11.66 -23.67 8.84
C ASN A 285 11.74 -22.19 9.27
N LEU A 286 10.65 -21.45 9.09
CA LEU A 286 10.62 -20.04 9.43
C LEU A 286 10.53 -19.88 10.95
N SER A 287 11.45 -19.11 11.54
CA SER A 287 11.37 -18.75 12.95
C SER A 287 10.39 -17.59 13.15
N PRO A 288 9.61 -17.57 14.24
CA PRO A 288 8.78 -16.42 14.57
C PRO A 288 9.68 -15.20 14.82
N LEU A 289 9.38 -14.08 14.17
CA LEU A 289 10.11 -12.84 14.37
C LEU A 289 9.98 -12.38 15.84
N THR A 290 11.11 -12.26 16.52
CA THR A 290 11.14 -11.76 17.90
C THR A 290 11.08 -10.24 17.92
N PHE A 291 10.57 -9.66 19.02
CA PHE A 291 10.56 -8.21 19.20
C PHE A 291 11.98 -7.62 19.16
N SER A 292 13.00 -8.31 19.70
CA SER A 292 14.40 -7.85 19.67
C SER A 292 14.95 -7.75 18.24
N GLU A 293 14.69 -8.74 17.39
CA GLU A 293 15.12 -8.73 15.98
C GLU A 293 14.41 -7.63 15.19
N TRP A 294 13.09 -7.53 15.34
CA TRP A 294 12.31 -6.47 14.71
C TRP A 294 12.75 -5.07 15.17
N TRP A 295 12.98 -4.88 16.47
CA TRP A 295 13.39 -3.61 17.05
C TRP A 295 14.73 -3.13 16.49
N LYS A 296 15.70 -4.04 16.27
CA LYS A 296 16.97 -3.71 15.61
C LYS A 296 16.75 -3.17 14.20
N HIS A 297 15.82 -3.75 13.45
CA HIS A 297 15.49 -3.27 12.11
C HIS A 297 14.75 -1.92 12.15
N ALA A 298 13.72 -1.79 12.99
CA ALA A 298 12.95 -0.54 13.14
C ALA A 298 13.86 0.64 13.54
N ASN A 299 14.88 0.38 14.35
CA ASN A 299 15.92 1.34 14.70
C ASN A 299 16.73 1.79 13.47
N ILE A 300 17.21 0.85 12.66
CA ILE A 300 17.98 1.13 11.44
C ILE A 300 17.13 1.90 10.41
N ALA A 301 15.85 1.56 10.29
CA ALA A 301 14.92 2.18 9.36
C ALA A 301 14.46 3.59 9.79
N GLY A 302 14.87 4.10 10.96
CA GLY A 302 14.55 5.46 11.40
C GLY A 302 13.07 5.69 11.74
N CYS A 303 12.29 4.63 12.01
CA CYS A 303 10.83 4.72 12.15
C CYS A 303 10.38 5.61 13.30
N ALA A 304 11.21 5.73 14.34
CA ALA A 304 10.89 6.56 15.49
C ALA A 304 10.84 8.06 15.14
N GLU A 305 11.50 8.50 14.07
CA GLU A 305 11.54 9.91 13.65
C GLU A 305 10.44 10.24 12.63
N ALA A 306 9.71 9.24 12.13
CA ALA A 306 8.58 9.45 11.25
C ALA A 306 7.28 9.66 12.06
N PRO A 307 6.54 10.76 11.87
CA PRO A 307 5.36 11.10 12.68
C PRO A 307 4.23 10.07 12.56
N ALA A 308 4.06 9.45 11.38
CA ALA A 308 3.08 8.40 11.16
C ALA A 308 3.43 7.08 11.89
N CYS A 309 4.72 6.77 12.03
CA CYS A 309 5.19 5.50 12.58
C CYS A 309 5.42 5.57 14.09
N ALA A 310 5.84 6.72 14.62
CA ALA A 310 6.26 6.86 16.00
C ALA A 310 5.21 6.43 17.03
N PRO A 311 3.91 6.80 16.93
CA PRO A 311 2.89 6.33 17.87
C PRO A 311 2.76 4.80 17.92
N HIS A 312 2.79 4.16 16.75
CA HIS A 312 2.69 2.71 16.63
C HIS A 312 3.92 2.01 17.21
N LEU A 313 5.11 2.56 16.95
CA LEU A 313 6.37 2.05 17.50
C LEU A 313 6.43 2.19 19.02
N LEU A 314 6.02 3.33 19.56
CA LEU A 314 5.97 3.57 21.02
C LEU A 314 4.96 2.67 21.71
N ARG A 315 3.80 2.43 21.08
CA ARG A 315 2.80 1.49 21.58
C ARG A 315 3.35 0.07 21.65
N LEU A 316 3.93 -0.42 20.55
CA LEU A 316 4.54 -1.76 20.54
C LEU A 316 5.67 -1.88 21.55
N ALA A 317 6.50 -0.85 21.69
CA ALA A 317 7.53 -0.83 22.71
C ALA A 317 6.91 -0.92 24.10
N ALA A 318 5.86 -0.15 24.41
CA ALA A 318 5.20 -0.24 25.71
C ALA A 318 4.61 -1.63 25.99
N GLU A 319 4.03 -2.29 24.98
CA GLU A 319 3.44 -3.62 25.11
C GLU A 319 4.50 -4.73 25.24
N HIS A 320 5.65 -4.59 24.58
CA HIS A 320 6.62 -5.69 24.44
C HIS A 320 7.98 -5.50 25.14
N LEU A 321 8.29 -4.30 25.63
CA LEU A 321 9.58 -4.02 26.25
C LEU A 321 9.83 -4.91 27.46
N ASP A 322 8.82 -5.17 28.28
CA ASP A 322 8.98 -5.94 29.52
C ASP A 322 9.31 -7.43 29.27
N PHE A 323 9.16 -7.94 28.04
CA PHE A 323 9.58 -9.29 27.65
C PHE A 323 11.07 -9.37 27.23
N LEU A 324 11.74 -8.23 27.05
CA LEU A 324 13.17 -8.20 26.73
C LEU A 324 14.04 -8.40 27.97
N SER A 325 15.30 -8.80 27.79
CA SER A 325 16.26 -8.83 28.90
C SER A 325 16.49 -7.42 29.47
N PRO A 326 16.75 -7.25 30.78
CA PRO A 326 16.92 -5.92 31.40
C PRO A 326 17.95 -5.02 30.68
N LYS A 327 19.03 -5.63 30.17
CA LYS A 327 20.06 -4.94 29.39
C LYS A 327 19.52 -4.41 28.05
N GLU A 328 18.71 -5.20 27.35
CA GLU A 328 18.07 -4.77 26.10
C GLU A 328 16.97 -3.73 26.36
N GLN A 329 16.23 -3.86 27.47
CA GLN A 329 15.23 -2.86 27.88
C GLN A 329 15.89 -1.50 28.09
N GLU A 330 16.98 -1.46 28.86
CA GLU A 330 17.71 -0.22 29.12
C GLU A 330 18.34 0.35 27.84
N ALA A 331 18.88 -0.50 26.97
CA ALA A 331 19.39 -0.07 25.67
C ALA A 331 18.30 0.55 24.78
N ALA A 332 17.12 -0.08 24.72
CA ALA A 332 15.97 0.44 23.95
C ALA A 332 15.43 1.75 24.52
N LEU A 333 15.28 1.86 25.84
CA LEU A 333 14.87 3.10 26.52
C LEU A 333 15.91 4.22 26.33
N SER A 334 17.19 3.91 26.49
CA SER A 334 18.29 4.86 26.27
C SER A 334 18.30 5.36 24.82
N TRP A 335 18.05 4.48 23.86
CA TRP A 335 17.92 4.84 22.46
C TRP A 335 16.73 5.76 22.20
N MET A 336 15.52 5.41 22.68
CA MET A 336 14.32 6.24 22.51
C MET A 336 14.47 7.62 23.16
N ARG A 337 15.10 7.69 24.34
CA ARG A 337 15.37 8.96 25.05
C ARG A 337 16.25 9.92 24.25
N LYS A 338 17.20 9.39 23.46
CA LYS A 338 18.14 10.19 22.66
C LYS A 338 17.52 10.68 21.35
N ARG A 339 16.48 10.02 20.85
CA ARG A 339 15.86 10.27 19.55
C ARG A 339 14.67 11.22 19.64
N ARG A 340 14.34 11.84 18.51
CA ARG A 340 13.13 12.66 18.36
C ARG A 340 11.95 11.75 18.03
N CYS A 341 11.36 11.14 19.05
CA CYS A 341 10.31 10.13 18.87
C CYS A 341 8.93 10.54 19.38
N ILE A 342 8.78 11.74 19.97
CA ILE A 342 7.49 12.22 20.44
C ILE A 342 6.89 13.19 19.42
N PRO A 343 5.77 12.83 18.77
CA PRO A 343 5.06 13.75 17.88
C PRO A 343 4.34 14.84 18.69
N VAL A 344 4.57 16.09 18.29
CA VAL A 344 3.97 17.29 18.88
C VAL A 344 3.42 18.15 17.76
N ALA A 345 2.27 18.80 17.97
CA ALA A 345 1.83 19.77 16.97
C ALA A 345 2.77 20.97 16.93
N ALA A 346 3.21 21.35 15.72
CA ALA A 346 3.90 22.61 15.53
C ALA A 346 3.06 23.74 16.14
N ALA A 347 3.70 24.57 16.97
CA ALA A 347 3.07 25.75 17.55
C ALA A 347 2.45 26.64 16.45
N ASP A 348 3.13 26.70 15.30
CA ASP A 348 2.75 27.48 14.13
C ASP A 348 1.69 26.81 13.25
N ALA A 349 1.40 25.52 13.41
CA ALA A 349 0.36 24.86 12.59
C ALA A 349 -1.03 25.47 12.84
N ARG A 350 -1.28 26.02 14.03
CA ARG A 350 -2.52 26.76 14.32
C ARG A 350 -2.53 28.14 13.67
N ALA A 351 -1.39 28.84 13.69
CA ALA A 351 -1.25 30.12 12.99
C ALA A 351 -1.41 29.92 11.48
N CYS A 352 -0.80 28.86 10.92
CA CYS A 352 -0.89 28.49 9.52
C CYS A 352 -2.32 28.05 9.13
N ALA A 353 -3.00 27.25 9.98
CA ALA A 353 -4.41 26.89 9.76
C ALA A 353 -5.35 28.10 9.86
N ALA A 354 -5.10 29.02 10.80
CA ALA A 354 -5.85 30.27 10.90
C ALA A 354 -5.60 31.19 9.70
N GLN A 355 -4.36 31.28 9.23
CA GLN A 355 -3.97 32.06 8.06
C GLN A 355 -4.55 31.48 6.77
N ARG A 356 -4.61 30.14 6.65
CA ARG A 356 -5.30 29.46 5.52
C ARG A 356 -6.80 29.69 5.54
N ARG A 357 -7.45 29.67 6.72
CA ARG A 357 -8.87 30.04 6.84
C ARG A 357 -9.10 31.50 6.47
N ALA A 358 -8.28 32.42 6.98
CA ALA A 358 -8.37 33.83 6.62
C ALA A 358 -8.14 34.07 5.12
N ALA A 359 -7.23 33.32 4.49
CA ALA A 359 -7.01 33.39 3.04
C ALA A 359 -8.19 32.82 2.23
N ALA A 360 -8.80 31.71 2.68
CA ALA A 360 -9.97 31.12 2.06
C ALA A 360 -11.22 32.03 2.17
N ASP A 361 -11.42 32.64 3.35
CA ASP A 361 -12.50 33.59 3.59
C ASP A 361 -12.30 34.88 2.77
N ALA A 362 -11.05 35.34 2.60
CA ALA A 362 -10.72 36.47 1.74
C ALA A 362 -10.94 36.18 0.25
N SER A 363 -10.69 34.94 -0.21
CA SER A 363 -10.96 34.56 -1.61
C SER A 363 -12.45 34.35 -1.90
N ALA A 364 -13.27 34.00 -0.89
CA ALA A 364 -14.71 33.81 -1.06
C ALA A 364 -15.49 35.14 -1.16
N GLY A 365 -14.88 36.27 -0.78
CA GLY A 365 -15.54 37.59 -0.72
C GLY A 365 -15.44 38.46 -1.97
N VAL A 366 -14.84 38.00 -3.08
CA VAL A 366 -14.57 38.84 -4.27
C VAL A 366 -15.42 38.45 -5.50
N ALA A 367 -16.27 37.44 -5.42
CA ALA A 367 -17.12 37.01 -6.53
C ALA A 367 -18.57 37.51 -6.38
N ASP A 368 -18.78 38.82 -6.37
CA ASP A 368 -20.07 39.43 -6.75
C ASP A 368 -19.86 40.91 -7.05
N GLY A 369 -19.65 41.23 -8.33
CA GLY A 369 -19.38 42.61 -8.74
C GLY A 369 -19.18 42.82 -10.24
N SER A 370 -20.29 42.85 -10.97
CA SER A 370 -20.50 43.56 -12.25
C SER A 370 -19.56 43.26 -13.42
N GLY A 371 -20.06 42.45 -14.36
CA GLY A 371 -19.56 42.37 -15.73
C GLY A 371 -20.73 42.37 -16.70
N THR A 372 -21.25 43.57 -16.98
CA THR A 372 -22.29 43.84 -17.97
C THR A 372 -21.93 43.33 -19.37
N CYS A 373 -22.94 42.70 -19.95
CA CYS A 373 -23.19 42.41 -21.36
C CYS A 373 -22.55 43.37 -22.39
N GLY A 374 -21.96 42.77 -23.42
CA GLY A 374 -21.59 43.42 -24.67
C GLY A 374 -21.29 42.37 -25.74
N GLY A 375 -22.32 41.88 -26.43
CA GLY A 375 -22.14 41.04 -27.60
C GLY A 375 -21.79 41.85 -28.85
N ALA A 376 -21.17 41.19 -29.84
CA ALA A 376 -21.57 41.27 -31.25
C ALA A 376 -20.61 40.49 -32.18
N SER A 377 -21.23 39.86 -33.18
CA SER A 377 -20.74 39.57 -34.56
C SER A 377 -19.58 38.58 -34.76
N ARG A 378 -19.81 37.40 -35.35
CA ARG A 378 -20.02 37.08 -36.79
C ARG A 378 -18.90 37.58 -37.70
N GLY A 379 -18.23 36.63 -38.37
CA GLY A 379 -17.30 36.88 -39.47
C GLY A 379 -16.83 35.56 -40.10
N ASP A 380 -17.59 35.11 -41.09
CA ASP A 380 -17.30 33.98 -41.98
C ASP A 380 -16.06 34.19 -42.87
N ALA A 381 -15.48 33.04 -43.27
CA ALA A 381 -14.89 32.72 -44.59
C ALA A 381 -13.74 33.58 -45.15
N LYS A 382 -12.61 32.92 -45.50
CA LYS A 382 -12.32 32.52 -46.91
C LYS A 382 -11.00 31.76 -47.06
N THR A 383 -11.11 30.71 -47.87
CA THR A 383 -10.12 30.01 -48.71
C THR A 383 -9.07 30.90 -49.39
N ALA A 384 -7.85 30.39 -49.56
CA ALA A 384 -7.27 30.06 -50.89
C ALA A 384 -5.79 29.64 -50.79
N ASP A 385 -5.52 28.45 -51.34
CA ASP A 385 -4.46 28.06 -52.28
C ASP A 385 -3.07 28.71 -52.22
N GLY A 386 -2.04 27.85 -52.26
CA GLY A 386 -0.65 28.25 -52.48
C GLY A 386 0.29 27.06 -52.61
N ASP A 387 0.17 26.37 -53.74
CA ASP A 387 1.11 25.40 -54.32
C ASP A 387 2.54 25.97 -54.43
N GLY A 388 3.57 25.12 -54.33
CA GLY A 388 4.93 25.51 -54.71
C GLY A 388 6.04 24.70 -54.05
N GLY A 389 6.47 23.63 -54.73
CA GLY A 389 7.47 22.70 -54.21
C GLY A 389 8.94 23.09 -54.38
N SER A 390 9.76 22.05 -54.22
CA SER A 390 11.08 21.84 -54.81
C SER A 390 12.33 22.12 -53.96
N CYS A 391 13.05 21.01 -53.76
CA CYS A 391 14.49 20.75 -53.64
C CYS A 391 15.43 21.73 -52.92
N GLY A 392 16.28 21.15 -52.05
CA GLY A 392 17.52 21.79 -51.63
C GLY A 392 18.16 21.13 -50.42
N SER A 393 18.86 20.02 -50.63
CA SER A 393 19.85 19.53 -49.68
C SER A 393 20.86 20.63 -49.37
N ASN A 394 21.15 20.89 -48.09
CA ASN A 394 22.50 21.31 -47.74
C ASN A 394 22.90 20.94 -46.31
N ILE A 395 24.17 20.53 -46.26
CA ILE A 395 24.98 20.16 -45.12
C ILE A 395 25.38 21.43 -44.37
N GLY A 396 25.48 21.38 -43.04
CA GLY A 396 26.21 22.41 -42.29
C GLY A 396 25.81 22.49 -40.83
N GLY A 397 26.72 22.07 -39.95
CA GLY A 397 26.55 22.12 -38.51
C GLY A 397 26.63 23.52 -37.90
N GLY A 398 26.58 23.57 -36.57
CA GLY A 398 26.73 24.78 -35.79
C GLY A 398 25.83 24.74 -34.57
N GLY A 399 26.44 24.79 -33.39
CA GLY A 399 25.75 24.74 -32.11
C GLY A 399 24.89 25.95 -31.80
N GLY A 400 24.26 25.90 -30.63
CA GLY A 400 23.46 26.99 -30.10
C GLY A 400 22.53 26.47 -29.02
N GLY A 401 22.59 27.09 -27.84
CA GLY A 401 21.84 26.70 -26.68
C GLY A 401 20.35 27.06 -26.72
N GLY A 402 19.69 26.64 -25.65
CA GLY A 402 18.30 26.93 -25.30
C GLY A 402 17.95 25.95 -24.19
N GLY A 403 17.80 26.34 -22.92
CA GLY A 403 17.02 27.50 -22.49
C GLY A 403 15.54 27.12 -22.52
N HIS A 404 15.15 26.13 -21.70
CA HIS A 404 13.76 25.84 -21.40
C HIS A 404 13.56 25.91 -19.90
N GLY A 405 13.18 27.11 -19.45
CA GLY A 405 12.40 27.27 -18.24
C GLY A 405 11.02 26.68 -18.51
N SER A 406 10.60 25.79 -17.60
CA SER A 406 9.21 25.42 -17.43
C SER A 406 8.82 25.81 -16.02
N ASP A 407 8.37 27.05 -15.89
CA ASP A 407 7.43 27.45 -14.86
C ASP A 407 6.10 26.74 -15.17
N GLY A 408 5.86 25.64 -14.47
CA GLY A 408 4.60 24.90 -14.47
C GLY A 408 4.24 24.62 -13.02
N SER A 409 3.64 25.63 -12.38
CA SER A 409 3.18 25.58 -11.00
C SER A 409 1.86 24.83 -10.91
N ASP A 410 1.91 23.51 -11.10
CA ASP A 410 0.80 22.61 -10.78
C ASP A 410 0.87 22.24 -9.29
N ALA A 411 0.42 23.19 -8.47
CA ALA A 411 0.20 23.00 -7.05
C ALA A 411 -1.17 22.34 -6.82
N ASP A 412 -1.35 21.11 -7.32
CA ASP A 412 -2.54 20.32 -7.02
C ASP A 412 -2.33 19.44 -5.79
N CYS A 413 -3.09 19.80 -4.77
CA CYS A 413 -2.96 19.44 -3.38
C CYS A 413 -3.82 18.22 -3.04
N ASP A 414 -3.25 17.03 -3.20
CA ASP A 414 -3.86 15.77 -2.71
C ASP A 414 -2.91 15.00 -1.77
N SER A 415 -2.24 15.75 -0.88
CA SER A 415 -1.61 15.16 0.30
C SER A 415 -2.64 15.14 1.42
N HIS A 416 -2.94 13.95 1.96
CA HIS A 416 -3.34 13.83 3.35
C HIS A 416 -2.27 14.54 4.17
N SER A 417 -2.51 15.83 4.44
CA SER A 417 -1.47 16.72 4.92
C SER A 417 -0.95 16.14 6.22
N ASP A 418 0.29 15.68 6.22
CA ASP A 418 1.09 15.49 7.42
C ASP A 418 0.92 16.76 8.23
N CYS A 419 0.07 16.70 9.26
CA CYS A 419 -0.48 17.84 9.96
C CYS A 419 0.59 18.52 10.82
N GLY A 420 1.65 19.08 10.23
CA GLY A 420 2.71 19.83 10.90
C GLY A 420 3.15 19.22 12.22
N LEU A 421 3.30 17.89 12.28
CA LEU A 421 3.75 17.22 13.49
C LEU A 421 5.27 17.33 13.54
N ASN A 422 5.77 18.07 14.53
CA ASN A 422 7.19 18.16 14.83
C ASN A 422 7.56 17.02 15.77
N MET A 423 8.61 16.29 15.41
CA MET A 423 9.17 15.23 16.24
C MET A 423 10.18 15.82 17.21
N ILE A 424 9.97 15.60 18.51
CA ILE A 424 10.86 16.12 19.55
C ILE A 424 11.36 15.02 20.49
N LYS A 425 12.39 15.34 21.27
CA LYS A 425 12.92 14.44 22.29
C LYS A 425 11.91 14.26 23.44
N PRO A 426 11.81 13.06 24.03
CA PRO A 426 10.93 12.80 25.17
C PRO A 426 11.09 13.79 26.32
N GLU A 427 12.33 14.15 26.68
CA GLU A 427 12.64 15.01 27.82
C GLU A 427 12.09 16.44 27.72
N VAL A 428 11.74 16.88 26.52
CA VAL A 428 11.19 18.23 26.23
C VAL A 428 9.66 18.18 26.14
N ALA A 429 9.09 17.01 25.85
CA ALA A 429 7.67 16.83 25.60
C ALA A 429 6.85 16.76 26.88
N TYR A 430 5.58 17.18 26.78
CA TYR A 430 4.60 17.10 27.86
C TYR A 430 3.43 16.18 27.51
N LEU A 431 2.97 15.38 28.49
CA LEU A 431 1.76 14.57 28.36
C LEU A 431 0.52 15.46 28.38
N LYS A 432 -0.41 15.23 27.45
CA LYS A 432 -1.70 15.92 27.42
C LYS A 432 -2.49 15.58 28.69
N THR A 433 -2.54 16.52 29.62
CA THR A 433 -3.26 16.43 30.88
C THR A 433 -4.11 17.69 31.07
N GLU A 434 -5.15 17.61 31.90
CA GLU A 434 -5.99 18.77 32.25
C GLU A 434 -5.16 19.93 32.85
N LEU A 435 -3.98 19.62 33.40
CA LEU A 435 -3.00 20.58 33.91
C LEU A 435 -2.46 21.53 32.83
N LEU A 436 -2.39 21.07 31.58
CA LEU A 436 -1.82 21.86 30.49
C LEU A 436 -2.84 22.78 29.85
N ASP A 437 -4.14 22.57 30.09
CA ASP A 437 -5.19 23.41 29.51
C ASP A 437 -5.11 24.87 29.97
N PRO A 438 -4.92 25.15 31.27
CA PRO A 438 -4.63 26.50 31.75
C PRO A 438 -3.34 27.11 31.17
N LEU A 439 -2.39 26.26 30.73
CA LEU A 439 -1.05 26.63 30.27
C LEU A 439 -0.91 26.70 28.75
N ARG A 440 -2.00 26.55 27.99
CA ARG A 440 -1.98 26.58 26.51
C ARG A 440 -1.30 27.83 25.94
N ALA A 441 -1.37 28.97 26.64
CA ALA A 441 -0.74 30.21 26.22
C ALA A 441 0.80 30.15 26.20
N LEU A 442 1.42 29.23 26.94
CA LEU A 442 2.88 29.01 26.92
C LEU A 442 3.37 28.21 25.70
N GLN A 443 2.44 27.70 24.88
CA GLN A 443 2.76 26.89 23.70
C GLN A 443 3.70 25.71 24.02
N LEU A 444 3.50 25.09 25.19
CA LEU A 444 4.30 23.94 25.59
C LEU A 444 4.13 22.79 24.58
N PRO A 445 5.21 22.07 24.25
CA PRO A 445 5.17 21.00 23.27
C PRO A 445 4.45 19.77 23.83
N CYS A 446 3.13 19.73 23.63
CA CYS A 446 2.28 18.66 24.11
C CYS A 446 2.28 17.49 23.11
N ALA A 447 2.56 16.29 23.60
CA ALA A 447 2.48 15.07 22.81
C ALA A 447 1.07 14.87 22.22
N LYS A 448 1.00 14.42 20.96
CA LYS A 448 -0.26 14.17 20.24
C LYS A 448 -0.29 12.76 19.66
N GLY A 449 -1.48 12.17 19.57
CA GLY A 449 -1.65 10.83 18.97
C GLY A 449 -1.04 9.69 19.77
N LEU A 450 -0.70 9.92 21.04
CA LEU A 450 -0.14 8.90 21.94
C LEU A 450 -1.18 8.37 22.93
N ASP A 451 -2.47 8.56 22.65
CA ASP A 451 -3.56 8.16 23.56
C ASP A 451 -3.61 6.63 23.79
N SER A 452 -3.06 5.85 22.85
CA SER A 452 -2.93 4.39 22.97
C SER A 452 -1.67 3.93 23.70
N VAL A 453 -0.75 4.83 24.07
CA VAL A 453 0.50 4.47 24.73
C VAL A 453 0.35 4.67 26.25
N PRO A 454 0.65 3.65 27.08
CA PRO A 454 0.58 3.78 28.53
C PRO A 454 1.38 4.97 29.07
N ALA A 455 0.74 5.80 29.91
CA ALA A 455 1.38 6.99 30.47
C ALA A 455 2.64 6.67 31.28
N GLU A 456 2.66 5.55 32.00
CA GLU A 456 3.84 5.10 32.76
C GLU A 456 5.05 4.81 31.86
N PHE A 457 4.81 4.26 30.67
CA PHE A 457 5.88 4.05 29.69
C PHE A 457 6.42 5.38 29.17
N LEU A 458 5.54 6.34 28.86
CA LEU A 458 5.96 7.68 28.44
C LEU A 458 6.73 8.43 29.54
N LYS A 459 6.34 8.26 30.82
CA LYS A 459 7.11 8.77 31.97
C LYS A 459 8.49 8.11 32.06
N ARG A 460 8.60 6.79 31.85
CA ARG A 460 9.89 6.07 31.76
C ARG A 460 10.77 6.62 30.64
N LEU A 461 10.18 7.07 29.53
CA LEU A 461 10.92 7.75 28.45
C LEU A 461 11.36 9.17 28.80
N GLY A 462 10.87 9.76 29.88
CA GLY A 462 11.19 11.13 30.28
C GLY A 462 10.19 12.18 29.78
N VAL A 463 9.06 11.76 29.21
CA VAL A 463 7.96 12.68 28.88
C VAL A 463 7.39 13.23 30.17
N ARG A 464 7.33 14.56 30.28
CA ARG A 464 6.96 15.25 31.50
C ARG A 464 5.45 15.26 31.65
N VAL A 465 4.96 15.00 32.86
CA VAL A 465 3.53 15.14 33.18
C VAL A 465 3.17 16.61 33.35
N ARG A 466 4.07 17.38 33.97
CA ARG A 466 3.86 18.80 34.30
C ARG A 466 5.08 19.67 33.98
N PRO A 467 4.88 20.95 33.67
CA PRO A 467 5.97 21.91 33.57
C PRO A 467 6.61 22.19 34.94
N PRO A 468 7.92 22.48 34.97
CA PRO A 468 8.59 22.93 36.20
C PRO A 468 7.87 24.14 36.78
N LEU A 469 7.66 24.16 38.11
CA LEU A 469 6.92 25.24 38.76
C LEU A 469 7.55 26.61 38.49
N ARG A 470 8.89 26.67 38.48
CA ARG A 470 9.64 27.87 38.14
C ARG A 470 9.25 28.47 36.78
N LEU A 471 9.08 27.64 35.75
CA LEU A 471 8.65 28.10 34.42
C LEU A 471 7.25 28.73 34.46
N VAL A 472 6.35 28.17 35.27
CA VAL A 472 5.00 28.70 35.45
C VAL A 472 5.03 30.03 36.19
N LEU A 473 5.82 30.12 37.27
CA LEU A 473 6.01 31.35 38.06
C LEU A 473 6.61 32.47 37.21
N ASP A 474 7.68 32.18 36.46
CA ASP A 474 8.36 33.13 35.56
C ASP A 474 7.44 33.65 34.44
N LYS A 475 6.34 32.94 34.14
CA LYS A 475 5.39 33.28 33.08
C LYS A 475 3.99 33.61 33.59
N LEU A 476 3.82 33.88 34.89
CA LEU A 476 2.52 34.23 35.47
C LEU A 476 1.87 35.43 34.77
N GLU A 477 2.67 36.44 34.41
CA GLU A 477 2.20 37.62 33.69
C GLU A 477 1.71 37.27 32.27
N THR A 478 2.49 36.48 31.52
CA THR A 478 2.10 35.99 30.19
C THR A 478 0.83 35.17 30.23
N LEU A 479 0.67 34.37 31.29
CA LEU A 479 -0.51 33.55 31.54
C LEU A 479 -1.74 34.37 32.00
N LYS A 480 -1.55 35.62 32.46
CA LYS A 480 -2.57 36.45 33.11
C LYS A 480 -3.31 35.68 34.21
N TRP A 481 -2.57 34.93 35.02
CA TRP A 481 -3.14 34.11 36.08
C TRP A 481 -3.36 34.91 37.35
N SER A 482 -4.60 34.88 37.86
CA SER A 482 -4.90 35.27 39.23
C SER A 482 -4.34 34.23 40.22
N TYR A 483 -4.13 34.63 41.48
CA TYR A 483 -3.76 33.71 42.57
C TYR A 483 -4.64 32.45 42.62
N CYS A 484 -5.96 32.58 42.44
CA CYS A 484 -6.89 31.45 42.41
C CYS A 484 -6.57 30.40 41.32
N LYS A 485 -6.07 30.84 40.15
CA LYS A 485 -5.68 29.93 39.04
C LYS A 485 -4.37 29.22 39.36
N LEU A 486 -3.42 29.92 39.99
CA LEU A 486 -2.18 29.32 40.46
C LEU A 486 -2.43 28.27 41.54
N VAL A 487 -3.26 28.57 42.54
CA VAL A 487 -3.67 27.60 43.58
C VAL A 487 -4.37 26.40 42.93
N ARG A 488 -5.29 26.63 41.99
CA ARG A 488 -5.95 25.55 41.25
C ARG A 488 -4.94 24.68 40.49
N TYR A 489 -3.93 25.29 39.86
CA TYR A 489 -2.85 24.54 39.21
C TYR A 489 -2.04 23.70 40.20
N LEU A 490 -1.67 24.25 41.36
CA LEU A 490 -0.95 23.52 42.40
C LEU A 490 -1.77 22.34 42.94
N VAL A 491 -3.06 22.53 43.20
CA VAL A 491 -3.97 21.47 43.64
C VAL A 491 -4.10 20.36 42.59
N LEU A 492 -4.22 20.73 41.31
CA LEU A 492 -4.24 19.74 40.22
C LEU A 492 -2.88 19.01 40.11
N ALA A 493 -1.76 19.71 40.34
CA ALA A 493 -0.43 19.13 40.23
C ALA A 493 -0.21 18.09 41.34
N GLU A 494 -0.65 18.39 42.56
CA GLU A 494 -0.66 17.46 43.68
C GLU A 494 -1.52 16.23 43.39
N ARG A 495 -2.75 16.41 42.88
CA ARG A 495 -3.65 15.31 42.49
C ARG A 495 -3.07 14.39 41.41
N SER A 496 -2.20 14.91 40.54
CA SER A 496 -1.52 14.11 39.53
C SER A 496 -0.41 13.20 40.07
N GLY A 497 -0.24 13.16 41.40
CA GLY A 497 0.78 12.35 42.09
C GLY A 497 2.17 12.96 42.05
N ALA A 498 2.31 14.19 41.58
CA ALA A 498 3.58 14.88 41.49
C ALA A 498 3.77 15.75 42.74
N VAL A 499 4.12 15.12 43.86
CA VAL A 499 4.47 15.82 45.11
C VAL A 499 5.51 16.92 44.79
N LEU A 500 5.21 18.14 45.22
CA LEU A 500 6.11 19.28 45.06
C LEU A 500 7.42 18.97 45.80
N LYS A 501 8.53 19.04 45.08
CA LYS A 501 9.85 18.85 45.69
C LYS A 501 10.16 20.06 46.58
N GLU A 502 10.97 19.87 47.60
CA GLU A 502 11.38 20.94 48.51
C GLU A 502 11.93 22.17 47.77
N ALA A 503 12.75 21.96 46.73
CA ALA A 503 13.25 23.05 45.89
C ALA A 503 12.15 23.86 45.17
N GLU A 504 11.02 23.23 44.83
CA GLU A 504 9.86 23.90 44.23
C GLU A 504 9.08 24.67 45.28
N TRP A 505 8.98 24.14 46.50
CA TRP A 505 8.43 24.87 47.65
C TRP A 505 9.26 26.11 47.99
N THR A 506 10.58 26.00 48.01
CA THR A 506 11.47 27.15 48.20
C THR A 506 11.26 28.19 47.10
N SER A 507 11.21 27.75 45.84
CA SER A 507 10.95 28.66 44.70
C SER A 507 9.60 29.38 44.84
N LEU A 508 8.56 28.71 45.33
CA LEU A 508 7.25 29.31 45.57
C LEU A 508 7.30 30.34 46.70
N ASN A 509 8.01 30.04 47.80
CA ASN A 509 8.21 30.94 48.92
C ASN A 509 9.01 32.18 48.53
N ASP A 510 10.07 32.03 47.74
CA ASP A 510 10.90 33.14 47.28
C ASP A 510 10.09 34.14 46.43
N VAL A 511 9.23 33.62 45.54
CA VAL A 511 8.33 34.47 44.74
C VAL A 511 7.25 35.14 45.60
N ALA A 512 6.72 34.43 46.60
CA ALA A 512 5.75 34.99 47.54
C ALA A 512 6.37 36.12 48.40
N ILE A 513 7.60 35.93 48.87
CA ILE A 513 8.31 36.93 49.68
C ILE A 513 8.75 38.11 48.81
N GLY A 514 9.32 37.84 47.62
CA GLY A 514 9.77 38.89 46.70
C GLY A 514 8.63 39.79 46.19
N SER A 515 7.44 39.24 46.00
CA SER A 515 6.25 40.03 45.62
C SER A 515 5.68 40.88 46.77
N CYS A 516 5.92 40.49 48.03
CA CYS A 516 5.59 41.31 49.21
C CYS A 516 6.61 42.43 49.46
N LEU A 517 7.86 42.23 49.05
CA LEU A 517 8.95 43.18 49.29
C LEU A 517 9.21 44.16 48.14
N ALA A 518 8.62 43.99 46.97
CA ALA A 518 8.64 45.00 45.92
C ALA A 518 7.77 46.19 46.37
N PRO A 519 8.35 47.36 46.76
CA PRO A 519 7.54 48.50 47.11
C PRO A 519 6.75 48.89 45.88
N LYS A 520 5.42 48.75 45.95
CA LYS A 520 4.53 49.35 44.95
C LYS A 520 4.90 50.83 44.90
N GLY A 521 5.55 51.23 43.81
CA GLY A 521 5.85 52.62 43.49
C GLY A 521 4.54 53.39 43.43
N LEU A 522 4.08 53.82 44.59
CA LEU A 522 2.95 54.68 44.80
C LEU A 522 3.54 56.10 44.73
N LEU A 523 3.30 56.75 43.58
CA LEU A 523 3.24 58.19 43.42
C LEU A 523 4.51 58.98 43.81
N ALA A 524 5.49 59.02 42.90
CA ALA A 524 6.27 60.26 42.70
C ALA A 524 5.51 61.14 41.70
N THR A 525 4.37 61.68 42.13
CA THR A 525 3.78 62.87 41.50
C THR A 525 4.67 64.06 41.78
N HIS A 526 4.91 64.84 40.74
CA HIS A 526 5.48 66.19 40.75
C HIS A 526 5.26 66.99 42.04
N GLY A 527 6.36 67.50 42.59
CA GLY A 527 6.44 68.52 43.65
C GLY A 527 7.78 68.37 44.34
N GLY A 528 8.81 69.15 44.02
CA GLY A 528 8.83 70.59 44.21
C GLY A 528 9.70 70.89 45.44
N ASN A 529 10.99 71.09 45.18
CA ASN A 529 11.96 71.95 45.89
C ASN A 529 12.09 71.92 47.44
N ASN A 530 13.36 71.82 47.85
CA ASN A 530 13.98 72.21 49.14
C ASN A 530 13.78 71.33 50.38
N GLY A 531 14.90 70.92 50.99
CA GLY A 531 14.97 70.66 52.42
C GLY A 531 15.97 69.59 52.84
N LEU A 532 17.11 70.04 53.38
CA LEU A 532 18.10 69.28 54.15
C LEU A 532 17.48 68.30 55.17
N GLY A 533 18.12 67.14 55.41
CA GLY A 533 17.84 66.36 56.61
C GLY A 533 18.42 64.95 56.62
N GLN A 534 19.30 64.70 57.58
CA GLN A 534 20.10 63.50 57.83
C GLN A 534 19.33 62.17 57.99
N GLY A 535 20.05 61.08 57.71
CA GLY A 535 20.22 59.97 58.66
C GLY A 535 19.29 58.77 58.49
N TRP A 536 19.76 57.71 57.83
CA TRP A 536 19.17 56.37 57.97
C TRP A 536 20.25 55.35 58.29
N GLY A 537 20.11 54.80 59.50
CA GLY A 537 20.91 53.73 60.04
C GLY A 537 20.56 52.37 59.45
N SER A 538 21.54 51.48 59.61
CA SER A 538 21.53 50.06 59.31
C SER A 538 20.49 49.31 60.15
N CYS A 539 19.78 48.36 59.55
CA CYS A 539 19.25 47.17 60.23
C CYS A 539 19.41 45.96 59.29
N GLY A 540 20.07 44.93 59.81
CA GLY A 540 20.13 43.58 59.23
C GLY A 540 19.06 42.67 59.79
#